data_AF-A0A9W6D4S1-F1
#
_entry.id   AF-A0A9W6D4S1-F1
#
_cell.length_a   1.000
_cell.length_b   1.000
_cell.length_c   1.000
_cell.angle_alpha   90.00
_cell.angle_beta   90.00
_cell.angle_gamma   90.00
#
_symmetry.space_group_name_H-M   'P 1'
#
loop_
_entity.id
_entity.type
_entity.pdbx_description
1 polymer ?
#
loop_
_entity_poly.entity_id
_entity_poly.type
_entity_poly.pdbx_seq_one_letter_code
_entity_poly.pdbx_strand_id
1 'polypeptide(L)' 'METYDFYSKAREIARKLEKENLTDQASKVVDAISAGSTATEILMILRWELDQVLLNSPLLSGEIRNEIFDFICKVDEVLN' A
#
# COMPACT_ATOMS: atom_id res chain seq x y z
N MET A 1 22.31 6.25 0.98
CA MET A 1 20.89 6.08 1.35
C MET A 1 20.18 5.69 0.08
N GLU A 2 19.69 4.45 -0.01
CA GLU A 2 18.77 4.09 -1.08
C GLU A 2 17.47 4.87 -0.85
N THR A 3 17.02 5.61 -1.87
CA THR A 3 15.72 6.28 -1.85
C THR A 3 14.64 5.20 -1.86
N TYR A 4 13.75 5.21 -0.87
CA TYR A 4 12.67 4.23 -0.81
C TYR A 4 11.69 4.46 -1.98
N ASP A 5 11.54 3.47 -2.86
CA ASP A 5 10.62 3.55 -3.99
C ASP A 5 9.22 3.09 -3.58
N PHE A 6 8.42 4.06 -3.12
CA PHE A 6 7.04 3.84 -2.71
C PHE A 6 6.16 3.25 -3.82
N TYR A 7 6.36 3.65 -5.07
CA TYR A 7 5.51 3.20 -6.17
C TYR A 7 5.78 1.75 -6.54
N SER A 8 7.06 1.38 -6.62
CA SER A 8 7.45 -0.02 -6.86
C SER A 8 6.97 -0.91 -5.72
N LYS A 9 7.10 -0.47 -4.47
CA LYS A 9 6.63 -1.26 -3.32
C LYS A 9 5.11 -1.38 -3.27
N ALA A 10 4.36 -0.32 -3.54
CA ALA A 10 2.90 -0.38 -3.63
C ALA A 10 2.43 -1.36 -4.72
N ARG A 11 3.08 -1.38 -5.89
CA ARG A 11 2.79 -2.35 -6.96
C ARG A 11 3.12 -3.79 -6.55
N GLU A 12 4.20 -4.00 -5.79
CA GLU A 12 4.54 -5.31 -5.24
C GLU A 12 3.45 -5.80 -4.28
N ILE A 13 3.03 -4.95 -3.35
CA ILE A 13 1.94 -5.24 -2.40
C ILE A 13 0.65 -5.58 -3.15
N ALA A 14 0.25 -4.78 -4.15
CA ALA A 14 -0.93 -5.05 -4.97
C ALA A 14 -0.88 -6.44 -5.62
N ARG A 15 0.25 -6.83 -6.22
CA ARG A 15 0.43 -8.17 -6.81
C ARG A 15 0.33 -9.29 -5.78
N LYS A 16 0.77 -9.07 -4.54
CA LYS A 16 0.64 -10.05 -3.46
C LYS A 16 -0.82 -10.16 -2.99
N LEU A 17 -1.54 -9.04 -2.92
CA LEU A 17 -2.98 -9.03 -2.63
C LEU A 17 -3.78 -9.80 -3.69
N GLU A 18 -3.47 -9.64 -4.99
CA GLU A 18 -4.11 -10.44 -6.05
C GLU A 18 -3.89 -11.94 -5.85
N LYS A 19 -2.69 -12.36 -5.46
CA LYS A 19 -2.38 -13.77 -5.17
C LYS A 19 -3.15 -14.33 -3.98
N GLU A 20 -3.58 -13.48 -3.06
CA GLU A 20 -4.45 -13.85 -1.94
C GLU A 20 -5.95 -13.69 -2.25
N ASN A 21 -6.31 -13.49 -3.53
CA ASN A 21 -7.69 -13.24 -3.99
C ASN A 21 -8.31 -11.95 -3.46
N LEU A 22 -7.49 -10.97 -3.04
CA LEU A 22 -7.91 -9.62 -2.65
C LEU A 22 -7.81 -8.67 -3.84
N THR A 23 -8.41 -9.06 -4.97
CA THR A 23 -8.31 -8.35 -6.25
C THR A 23 -8.88 -6.93 -6.19
N ASP A 24 -9.97 -6.72 -5.45
CA ASP A 24 -10.58 -5.39 -5.28
C ASP A 24 -9.63 -4.45 -4.55
N GLN A 25 -9.00 -4.92 -3.48
CA GLN A 25 -8.01 -4.16 -2.71
C GLN A 25 -6.76 -3.89 -3.56
N ALA A 26 -6.30 -4.89 -4.32
CA ALA A 26 -5.17 -4.72 -5.23
C ALA A 26 -5.42 -3.64 -6.28
N SER A 27 -6.61 -3.62 -6.90
CA SER A 27 -6.99 -2.57 -7.85
C SER A 27 -6.94 -1.19 -7.20
N LYS A 28 -7.52 -1.03 -6.01
CA LYS A 28 -7.50 0.26 -5.28
C LYS A 28 -6.09 0.76 -4.99
N VAL A 29 -5.17 -0.14 -4.62
CA VAL A 29 -3.76 0.23 -4.41
C VAL A 29 -3.10 0.69 -5.71
N VAL A 30 -3.41 0.05 -6.85
CA VAL A 30 -2.89 0.48 -8.16
C VAL A 30 -3.52 1.81 -8.60
N ASP A 31 -4.82 1.98 -8.39
CA ASP A 31 -5.58 3.18 -8.74
C ASP A 31 -5.08 4.39 -7.93
N ALA A 32 -4.76 4.20 -6.65
CA ALA A 32 -4.16 5.21 -5.79
C ALA A 32 -2.88 5.83 -6.38
N ILE A 33 -2.06 5.03 -7.07
CA ILE A 33 -0.83 5.50 -7.73
C ILE A 33 -1.15 6.50 -8.86
N SER A 34 -2.31 6.36 -9.50
CA SER A 34 -2.72 7.18 -10.64
C SER A 34 -3.70 8.30 -10.28
N ALA A 35 -4.24 8.29 -9.06
CA ALA A 35 -5.32 9.18 -8.62
C ALA A 35 -4.84 10.56 -8.12
N GLY A 36 -3.66 10.63 -7.50
CA GLY A 36 -3.15 11.89 -6.93
C GLY A 36 -2.48 12.80 -7.95
N SER A 37 -2.60 14.12 -7.75
CA SER A 37 -1.92 15.12 -8.59
C SER A 37 -0.48 15.38 -8.12
N THR A 38 -0.18 15.00 -6.88
CA THR A 38 1.14 15.16 -6.24
C THR A 38 1.58 13.87 -5.54
N ALA A 39 2.89 13.73 -5.32
CA ALA A 39 3.43 12.59 -4.58
C ALA A 39 2.81 12.47 -3.17
N THR A 40 2.63 13.58 -2.46
CA THR A 40 2.00 13.61 -1.13
C THR A 40 0.58 13.06 -1.15
N GLU A 41 -0.25 13.49 -2.09
CA GLU A 41 -1.63 12.98 -2.23
C GLU A 41 -1.65 11.49 -2.54
N ILE A 42 -0.78 11.03 -3.44
CA ILE A 42 -0.66 9.60 -3.76
C ILE A 42 -0.30 8.80 -2.51
N LEU A 43 0.69 9.27 -1.73
CA LEU A 43 1.09 8.59 -0.50
C LEU A 43 -0.03 8.58 0.55
N MET A 44 -0.80 9.66 0.69
CA MET A 44 -1.96 9.70 1.59
C MET A 44 -3.05 8.70 1.20
N ILE A 45 -3.37 8.60 -0.10
CA ILE A 45 -4.37 7.63 -0.60
C ILE A 45 -3.84 6.20 -0.40
N LEU A 46 -2.59 5.93 -0.75
CA LEU A 46 -1.97 4.62 -0.55
C LEU A 46 -1.99 4.19 0.92
N ARG A 47 -1.62 5.10 1.82
CA ARG A 47 -1.69 4.87 3.26
C ARG A 47 -3.11 4.47 3.69
N TRP A 48 -4.12 5.21 3.24
CA TRP A 48 -5.51 4.95 3.58
C TRP A 48 -5.98 3.60 3.06
N GLU A 49 -5.77 3.30 1.77
CA GLU A 49 -6.20 2.04 1.16
C GLU A 49 -5.55 0.83 1.85
N LEU A 50 -4.25 0.92 2.14
CA LEU A 50 -3.51 -0.14 2.80
C LEU A 50 -3.93 -0.35 4.26
N ASP A 51 -4.27 0.72 4.98
CA ASP A 51 -4.86 0.62 6.32
C ASP A 51 -6.23 -0.10 6.25
N GLN A 52 -7.06 0.20 5.24
CA GLN A 52 -8.30 -0.52 5.01
C GLN A 52 -8.08 -2.01 4.74
N VAL A 53 -7.00 -2.41 4.05
CA VAL A 53 -6.65 -3.83 3.87
C VAL A 53 -6.36 -4.48 5.23
N LEU A 54 -5.56 -3.83 6.08
CA LEU A 54 -5.20 -4.39 7.39
C LEU A 54 -6.41 -4.62 8.30
N LEU A 55 -7.38 -3.70 8.24
CA LEU A 55 -8.60 -3.72 9.06
C LEU A 55 -9.63 -4.72 8.56
N ASN A 56 -9.77 -4.87 7.24
CA ASN A 56 -10.89 -5.62 6.63
C ASN A 56 -10.51 -7.01 6.11
N SER A 57 -9.22 -7.38 6.10
CA SER A 57 -8.75 -8.69 5.61
C SER A 57 -8.15 -9.54 6.74
N PRO A 58 -8.98 -10.22 7.56
CA PRO A 58 -8.50 -11.05 8.67
C PRO A 58 -7.74 -12.30 8.21
N LEU A 59 -7.94 -12.74 6.97
CA LEU A 59 -7.25 -13.90 6.37
C LEU A 59 -5.93 -13.55 5.66
N LEU A 60 -5.54 -12.27 5.68
CA LEU A 60 -4.30 -11.80 5.08
C LEU A 60 -3.10 -12.49 5.74
N SER A 61 -2.16 -13.00 4.95
CA SER A 61 -0.96 -13.63 5.51
C SER A 61 -0.15 -12.65 6.38
N GLY A 62 0.54 -13.21 7.38
CA GLY A 62 1.39 -12.42 8.28
C GLY A 62 2.52 -11.70 7.54
N GLU A 63 3.03 -12.28 6.45
CA GLU A 63 4.05 -11.66 5.60
C GLU A 63 3.53 -10.38 4.94
N ILE A 64 2.40 -10.46 4.22
CA ILE A 64 1.83 -9.28 3.57
C ILE A 64 1.40 -8.24 4.61
N ARG A 65 0.83 -8.68 5.73
CA ARG A 65 0.45 -7.79 6.84
C ARG A 65 1.64 -6.96 7.32
N ASN A 66 2.79 -7.60 7.54
CA ASN A 66 4.00 -6.90 7.97
C ASN A 66 4.52 -5.95 6.88
N GLU A 67 4.52 -6.37 5.61
CA GLU A 67 4.94 -5.49 4.52
C GLU A 67 4.07 -4.25 4.36
N ILE A 68 2.75 -4.40 4.54
CA ILE A 68 1.82 -3.27 4.52
C ILE A 68 2.10 -2.34 5.70
N PHE A 69 2.30 -2.90 6.89
CA PHE A 69 2.61 -2.11 8.09
C PHE A 69 3.91 -1.32 7.92
N ASP A 70 4.98 -1.97 7.45
CA ASP A 70 6.27 -1.32 7.19
C ASP A 70 6.14 -0.20 6.14
N PHE A 71 5.35 -0.45 5.09
CA PHE A 71 5.05 0.56 4.08
C PHE A 71 4.35 1.78 4.69
N ILE A 72 3.32 1.59 5.52
CA ILE A 72 2.59 2.67 6.19
C ILE A 72 3.54 3.47 7.09
N CYS A 73 4.40 2.81 7.89
CA CYS A 73 5.38 3.49 8.71
C CYS A 73 6.33 4.36 7.88
N LYS A 74 6.79 3.85 6.72
CA LYS A 74 7.65 4.63 5.82
C LYS A 74 6.94 5.81 5.18
N VAL A 75 5.64 5.68 4.88
CA VAL A 75 4.83 6.81 4.41
C VAL A 75 4.69 7.86 5.52
N ASP A 76 4.40 7.43 6.75
CA ASP A 76 4.26 8.33 7.89
C ASP A 76 5.57 9.07 8.21
N GLU A 77 6.73 8.46 8.00
CA GLU A 77 8.04 9.14 8.11
C GLU A 77 8.23 10.28 7.10
N VAL A 78 7.59 10.22 5.93
CA VAL A 78 7.73 11.22 4.85
C VAL A 78 6.66 12.31 4.92
N LEU A 79 5.49 11.98 5.46
CA LEU A 79 4.36 12.92 5.58
C LEU A 79 4.44 13.80 6.84
N ASN A 80 5.29 13.46 7.81
CA ASN A 80 5.56 14.25 9.03
C ASN A 80 6.83 15.10 8.88
#